data_AF-U6N411-F1
#
_entry.id   AF-U6N411-F1
#
_cell.length_a   1.000
_cell.length_b   1.000
_cell.length_c   1.000
_cell.angle_alpha   90.00
_cell.angle_beta   90.00
_cell.angle_gamma   90.00
#
_symmetry.space_group_name_H-M   'P 1'
#
loop_
_entity.id
_entity.type
_entity.pdbx_description
1 polymer ?
#
loop_
_entity_poly.entity_id
_entity_poly.type
_entity_poly.pdbx_seq_one_letter_code
_entity_poly.pdbx_strand_id
1 'polypeptide(L)'
;MGRAEKGCPICYHKLPRPGEVLEPYDEELNYFMWIPGFEWKPKPVPEEDAYGSEHSESEGEADEDMEEALKEMVENDEMQQKYNEKASGGKVSTSDAAVLARQLGLAPSYADVEKCEQENGNQLDYATFQQFAAQSTHPEDNIEDLVGAFAHFDPNGSGTLTVQQMRNILMTFGEPLTKEEMSVVESKFFSGNTVDYRDFCTR
;
A
#
# COMPACT_ATOMS: atom_id res chain seq x y z
N MET A 1 -32.77 -59.24 50.80
CA MET A 1 -31.66 -58.28 50.96
C MET A 1 -31.60 -57.43 49.69
N GLY A 2 -32.24 -56.26 49.70
CA GLY A 2 -32.30 -55.35 48.55
C GLY A 2 -31.06 -54.45 48.53
N ARG A 3 -30.47 -54.25 47.35
CA ARG A 3 -29.29 -53.39 47.12
C ARG A 3 -29.62 -51.94 47.45
N ALA A 4 -28.78 -51.30 48.26
CA ALA A 4 -28.80 -49.86 48.45
C ALA A 4 -28.24 -49.17 47.20
N GLU A 5 -29.07 -48.39 46.53
CA GLU A 5 -28.67 -47.52 45.42
C GLU A 5 -27.79 -46.41 45.97
N LYS A 6 -26.53 -46.36 45.53
CA LYS A 6 -25.61 -45.27 45.86
C LYS A 6 -26.07 -44.05 45.06
N GLY A 7 -26.78 -43.12 45.72
CA GLY A 7 -27.14 -41.83 45.14
C GLY A 7 -25.88 -41.07 44.72
N CYS A 8 -25.86 -40.57 43.48
CA CYS A 8 -24.78 -39.74 42.97
C CYS A 8 -24.62 -38.51 43.88
N PRO A 9 -23.41 -38.21 44.40
CA PRO A 9 -23.19 -37.07 45.29
C PRO A 9 -23.26 -35.71 44.58
N ILE A 10 -23.36 -35.70 43.24
CA ILE A 10 -23.38 -34.50 42.41
C ILE A 10 -24.63 -34.54 41.52
N CYS A 11 -25.60 -33.68 41.84
CA CYS A 11 -26.86 -33.57 41.11
C CYS A 11 -26.77 -32.47 40.05
N TYR A 12 -26.38 -32.83 38.83
CA TYR A 12 -26.33 -31.93 37.66
C TYR A 12 -27.68 -31.30 37.28
N HIS A 13 -28.80 -31.83 37.81
CA HIS A 13 -30.15 -31.29 37.60
C HIS A 13 -30.45 -29.97 38.34
N LYS A 14 -29.55 -29.49 39.21
CA LYS A 14 -29.68 -28.20 39.91
C LYS A 14 -28.83 -27.09 39.32
N LEU A 15 -28.14 -27.33 38.21
CA LEU A 15 -27.37 -26.29 37.54
C LEU A 15 -28.32 -25.29 36.85
N PRO A 16 -28.05 -23.98 36.94
CA PRO A 16 -28.81 -22.97 36.20
C PRO A 16 -28.67 -23.21 34.69
N ARG A 17 -29.72 -22.88 33.92
CA ARG A 17 -29.71 -23.15 32.49
C ARG A 17 -28.70 -22.21 31.81
N PRO A 18 -27.97 -22.66 30.78
CA PRO A 18 -26.94 -21.85 30.13
C PRO A 18 -27.44 -20.47 29.67
N GLY A 19 -28.68 -20.38 29.16
CA GLY A 19 -29.26 -19.11 28.70
C GLY A 19 -29.70 -18.13 29.81
N GLU A 20 -29.68 -18.52 31.08
CA GLU A 20 -29.89 -17.61 32.22
C GLU A 20 -28.57 -17.04 32.77
N VAL A 21 -27.45 -17.60 32.30
CA VAL A 21 -26.13 -17.46 32.92
C VAL A 21 -25.11 -16.85 31.97
N LEU A 22 -25.27 -17.07 30.67
CA LEU A 22 -24.44 -16.51 29.62
C LEU A 22 -25.13 -15.28 29.03
N GLU A 23 -24.42 -14.16 28.99
CA GLU A 23 -24.87 -12.97 28.28
C GLU A 23 -24.80 -13.17 26.76
N PRO A 24 -25.54 -12.40 25.95
CA PRO A 24 -25.62 -12.60 24.50
C PRO A 24 -24.28 -12.52 23.74
N TYR A 25 -23.24 -11.98 24.37
CA TYR A 25 -21.92 -11.73 23.81
C TYR A 25 -20.80 -12.43 24.59
N ASP A 26 -21.14 -13.42 25.41
CA ASP A 26 -20.14 -14.21 26.13
C ASP A 26 -19.51 -15.23 25.16
N GLU A 27 -18.42 -14.85 24.50
CA GLU A 27 -17.74 -15.66 23.49
C GLU A 27 -16.83 -16.74 24.09
N GLU A 28 -16.54 -16.67 25.40
CA GLU A 28 -15.70 -17.64 26.10
C GLU A 28 -16.50 -18.43 27.15
N LEU A 29 -16.46 -19.76 27.03
CA LEU A 29 -17.00 -20.67 28.05
C LEU A 29 -16.18 -20.54 29.35
N ASN A 30 -16.64 -19.71 30.28
CA ASN A 30 -15.98 -19.53 31.58
C ASN A 30 -16.27 -20.72 32.53
N TYR A 31 -15.53 -21.82 32.34
CA TYR A 31 -15.70 -23.09 33.06
C TYR A 31 -15.59 -22.98 34.59
N PHE A 32 -15.07 -21.86 35.13
CA PHE A 32 -15.01 -21.60 36.58
C PHE A 32 -16.41 -21.58 37.24
N MET A 33 -17.47 -21.26 36.49
CA MET A 33 -18.84 -21.19 37.02
C MET A 33 -19.50 -22.55 37.30
N TRP A 34 -18.86 -23.65 36.92
CA TRP A 34 -19.42 -25.00 37.04
C TRP A 34 -18.67 -25.85 38.08
N ILE A 35 -17.78 -25.22 38.86
CA ILE A 35 -17.06 -25.85 39.97
C ILE A 35 -18.01 -26.01 41.16
N PRO A 36 -18.13 -27.23 41.75
CA PRO A 36 -18.96 -27.44 42.94
C PRO A 36 -18.52 -26.55 44.11
N GLY A 37 -19.42 -25.69 44.60
CA GLY A 37 -19.17 -24.78 45.73
C GLY A 37 -18.88 -23.33 45.34
N PHE A 38 -18.91 -22.98 44.06
CA PHE A 38 -18.83 -21.59 43.61
C PHE A 38 -20.20 -20.90 43.75
N GLU A 39 -20.29 -19.88 44.62
CA GLU A 39 -21.45 -18.98 44.68
C GLU A 39 -21.16 -17.74 43.82
N TRP A 40 -21.87 -17.63 42.70
CA TRP A 40 -21.81 -16.44 41.87
C TRP A 40 -22.37 -15.23 42.63
N LYS A 41 -21.61 -14.13 42.65
CA LYS A 41 -22.04 -12.84 43.17
C LYS A 41 -21.83 -11.80 42.08
N PRO A 42 -22.89 -11.13 41.59
CA PRO A 42 -22.71 -10.04 40.64
C PRO A 42 -21.90 -8.94 41.31
N LYS A 43 -20.94 -8.36 40.58
CA LYS A 43 -20.29 -7.14 41.06
C LYS A 43 -21.34 -6.02 41.08
N PRO A 44 -21.43 -5.21 42.14
CA PRO A 44 -22.30 -4.06 42.11
C PRO A 44 -21.82 -3.12 40.99
N VAL A 45 -22.74 -2.77 40.09
CA VAL A 45 -22.48 -1.82 39.00
C VAL A 45 -22.33 -0.43 39.66
N PRO A 46 -21.18 0.25 39.50
CA PRO A 46 -21.09 1.65 39.90
C PRO A 46 -22.03 2.46 39.01
N GLU A 47 -22.85 3.33 39.60
CA GLU A 47 -23.72 4.25 38.85
C GLU A 47 -22.88 5.11 37.90
N GLU A 48 -23.35 5.20 36.66
CA GLU A 48 -22.69 5.90 35.55
C GLU A 48 -22.73 7.40 35.77
N ASP A 49 -21.62 7.99 36.20
CA ASP A 49 -21.36 9.41 36.04
C ASP A 49 -20.19 9.63 35.08
N ALA A 50 -20.50 10.45 34.08
CA ALA A 50 -19.69 11.01 33.02
C ALA A 50 -18.17 11.13 33.26
N TYR A 51 -17.43 10.92 32.15
CA TYR A 51 -16.09 11.45 31.80
C TYR A 51 -14.98 10.41 31.69
N GLY A 52 -14.56 10.17 30.44
CA GLY A 52 -13.23 9.66 30.09
C GLY A 52 -13.11 8.13 29.96
N SER A 53 -13.59 7.57 28.85
CA SER A 53 -13.08 6.26 28.40
C SER A 53 -11.76 6.51 27.66
N GLU A 54 -10.65 6.32 28.38
CA GLU A 54 -9.38 5.94 27.76
C GLU A 54 -9.61 4.59 27.10
N HIS A 55 -9.77 4.60 25.77
CA HIS A 55 -9.79 3.40 24.97
C HIS A 55 -8.34 2.90 24.89
N SER A 56 -8.00 1.90 25.72
CA SER A 56 -6.74 1.19 25.56
C SER A 56 -6.86 0.28 24.34
N GLU A 57 -6.23 0.71 23.26
CA GLU A 57 -6.07 -0.01 22.00
C GLU A 57 -5.38 -1.36 22.24
N SER A 58 -5.98 -2.41 21.69
CA SER A 58 -5.37 -3.72 21.49
C SER A 58 -4.93 -3.78 20.03
N GLU A 59 -3.69 -3.38 19.75
CA GLU A 59 -3.07 -3.51 18.44
C GLU A 59 -2.85 -4.99 18.08
N GLY A 60 -3.22 -5.36 16.85
CA GLY A 60 -2.83 -6.64 16.25
C GLY A 60 -3.72 -7.08 15.09
N GLU A 61 -3.29 -6.78 13.87
CA GLU A 61 -3.61 -7.47 12.61
C GLU A 61 -4.89 -7.10 11.82
N ALA A 62 -5.57 -5.98 12.11
CA ALA A 62 -6.66 -5.46 11.25
C ALA A 62 -6.37 -4.10 10.59
N ASP A 63 -5.24 -3.46 10.92
CA ASP A 63 -4.97 -2.07 10.50
C ASP A 63 -4.23 -1.97 9.15
N GLU A 64 -3.41 -2.96 8.77
CA GLU A 64 -2.68 -2.94 7.48
C GLU A 64 -3.64 -2.96 6.28
N ASP A 65 -4.66 -3.84 6.30
CA ASP A 65 -5.66 -3.94 5.22
C ASP A 65 -6.53 -2.67 5.12
N MET A 66 -6.81 -2.01 6.25
CA MET A 66 -7.62 -0.79 6.26
C MET A 66 -6.80 0.42 5.83
N GLU A 67 -5.55 0.52 6.24
CA GLU A 67 -4.64 1.60 5.88
C GLU A 67 -4.21 1.49 4.40
N GLU A 68 -4.00 0.27 3.90
CA GLU A 68 -3.75 0.00 2.47
C GLU A 68 -5.00 0.30 1.62
N ALA A 69 -6.19 -0.09 2.07
CA ALA A 69 -7.43 0.25 1.37
C ALA A 69 -7.72 1.76 1.38
N LEU A 70 -7.46 2.47 2.49
CA LEU A 70 -7.60 3.92 2.56
C LEU A 70 -6.61 4.62 1.64
N LYS A 71 -5.37 4.10 1.53
CA LYS A 71 -4.36 4.63 0.62
C LYS A 71 -4.74 4.38 -0.85
N GLU A 72 -5.22 3.18 -1.17
CA GLU A 72 -5.70 2.82 -2.50
C GLU A 72 -6.93 3.65 -2.91
N MET A 73 -7.85 3.92 -1.97
CA MET A 73 -9.00 4.81 -2.22
C MET A 73 -8.58 6.26 -2.46
N VAL A 74 -7.65 6.79 -1.66
CA VAL A 74 -7.14 8.17 -1.85
C VAL A 74 -6.36 8.29 -3.16
N GLU A 75 -5.51 7.32 -3.49
CA GLU A 75 -4.78 7.28 -4.75
C GLU A 75 -5.71 7.18 -5.97
N ASN A 76 -6.79 6.38 -5.88
CA ASN A 76 -7.80 6.28 -6.93
C ASN A 76 -8.61 7.56 -7.10
N ASP A 77 -9.02 8.21 -6.01
CA ASP A 77 -9.78 9.47 -6.05
C ASP A 77 -8.92 10.62 -6.61
N GLU A 78 -7.65 10.72 -6.19
CA GLU A 78 -6.71 11.70 -6.73
C GLU A 78 -6.43 11.47 -8.23
N MET A 79 -6.28 10.20 -8.63
CA MET A 79 -6.11 9.82 -10.03
C MET A 79 -7.31 10.25 -10.87
N GLN A 80 -8.52 10.04 -10.36
CA GLN A 80 -9.75 10.42 -11.06
C GLN A 80 -9.90 11.94 -11.16
N GLN A 81 -9.53 12.68 -10.11
CA GLN A 81 -9.54 14.14 -10.14
C GLN A 81 -8.58 14.69 -11.21
N LYS A 82 -7.31 14.25 -11.19
CA LYS A 82 -6.30 14.70 -12.17
C LYS A 82 -6.70 14.34 -13.60
N TYR A 83 -7.29 13.16 -13.80
CA TYR A 83 -7.84 12.75 -15.09
C TYR A 83 -8.94 13.71 -15.56
N ASN A 84 -9.92 14.01 -14.72
CA ASN A 84 -11.05 14.87 -15.07
C ASN A 84 -10.63 16.32 -15.37
N GLU A 85 -9.59 16.83 -14.71
CA GLU A 85 -9.04 18.17 -14.99
C GLU A 85 -8.44 18.29 -16.39
N LYS A 86 -7.86 17.20 -16.89
CA LYS A 86 -7.18 17.16 -18.20
C LYS A 86 -8.07 16.61 -19.31
N ALA A 87 -9.10 15.84 -18.98
CA ALA A 87 -10.00 15.22 -19.92
C ALA A 87 -10.87 16.25 -20.66
N SER A 88 -10.86 16.17 -21.98
CA SER A 88 -11.75 16.95 -22.85
C SER A 88 -12.89 16.04 -23.33
N GLY A 89 -14.07 16.19 -22.75
CA GLY A 89 -15.24 15.37 -23.11
C GLY A 89 -15.20 13.94 -22.60
N GLY A 90 -14.50 13.69 -21.48
CA GLY A 90 -14.42 12.38 -20.83
C GLY A 90 -13.30 11.46 -21.34
N LYS A 91 -12.50 11.91 -22.31
CA LYS A 91 -11.34 11.19 -22.86
C LYS A 91 -10.06 12.02 -22.74
N VAL A 92 -8.93 11.33 -22.60
CA VAL A 92 -7.59 11.95 -22.62
C VAL A 92 -6.79 11.43 -23.81
N SER A 93 -5.84 12.24 -24.29
CA SER A 93 -4.87 11.76 -25.28
C SER A 93 -3.85 10.81 -24.63
N THR A 94 -3.21 9.95 -25.40
CA THR A 94 -2.13 9.07 -24.91
C THR A 94 -0.94 9.87 -24.38
N SER A 95 -0.62 10.99 -25.05
CA SER A 95 0.38 11.94 -24.57
C SER A 95 0.01 12.56 -23.22
N ASP A 96 -1.25 12.95 -23.02
CA ASP A 96 -1.70 13.53 -21.75
C ASP A 96 -1.76 12.47 -20.65
N ALA A 97 -2.13 11.22 -20.99
CA ALA A 97 -2.08 10.10 -20.06
C ALA A 97 -0.67 9.84 -19.55
N ALA A 98 0.35 9.87 -20.42
CA ALA A 98 1.75 9.74 -20.01
C ALA A 98 2.17 10.85 -19.04
N VAL A 99 1.73 12.10 -19.28
CA VAL A 99 1.99 13.23 -18.38
C VAL A 99 1.29 13.04 -17.04
N LEU A 100 0.04 12.58 -17.03
CA LEU A 100 -0.73 12.31 -15.81
C LEU A 100 -0.09 11.19 -14.98
N ALA A 101 0.33 10.09 -15.63
CA ALA A 101 1.04 9.00 -14.97
C ALA A 101 2.32 9.50 -14.28
N ARG A 102 3.10 10.37 -14.95
CA ARG A 102 4.28 11.01 -14.34
C ARG A 102 3.93 11.92 -13.16
N GLN A 103 2.80 12.62 -13.22
CA GLN A 103 2.30 13.43 -12.09
C GLN A 103 1.76 12.61 -10.91
N LEU A 104 1.52 11.32 -11.12
CA LEU A 104 1.15 10.35 -10.10
C LEU A 104 2.38 9.62 -9.54
N GLY A 105 3.59 9.94 -10.03
CA GLY A 105 4.83 9.32 -9.59
C GLY A 105 5.21 8.05 -10.34
N LEU A 106 4.47 7.70 -11.39
CA LEU A 106 4.80 6.57 -12.27
C LEU A 106 5.82 6.99 -13.34
N ALA A 107 6.55 6.02 -13.89
CA ALA A 107 7.58 6.26 -14.90
C ALA A 107 7.27 5.50 -16.21
N PRO A 108 6.20 5.87 -16.95
CA PRO A 108 5.91 5.22 -18.23
C PRO A 108 6.99 5.50 -19.28
N SER A 109 7.44 4.42 -19.94
CA SER A 109 8.34 4.48 -21.09
C SER A 109 7.59 4.74 -22.40
N TYR A 110 8.32 5.09 -23.46
CA TYR A 110 7.82 5.16 -24.83
C TYR A 110 7.25 3.82 -25.32
N ALA A 111 7.80 2.70 -24.84
CA ALA A 111 7.26 1.39 -25.17
C ALA A 111 5.87 1.18 -24.55
N ASP A 112 5.65 1.64 -23.31
CA ASP A 112 4.35 1.55 -22.64
C ASP A 112 3.31 2.43 -23.33
N VAL A 113 3.70 3.64 -23.74
CA VAL A 113 2.83 4.56 -24.48
C VAL A 113 2.48 3.98 -25.85
N GLU A 114 3.45 3.45 -26.58
CA GLU A 114 3.22 2.83 -27.89
C GLU A 114 2.32 1.60 -27.77
N LYS A 115 2.55 0.75 -26.77
CA LYS A 115 1.69 -0.41 -26.51
C LYS A 115 0.25 0.01 -26.19
N CYS A 116 0.08 1.05 -25.36
CA CYS A 116 -1.23 1.59 -25.04
C CYS A 116 -1.94 2.14 -26.29
N GLU A 117 -1.21 2.84 -27.17
CA GLU A 117 -1.72 3.34 -28.44
C GLU A 117 -2.13 2.22 -29.41
N GLN A 118 -1.37 1.13 -29.46
CA GLN A 118 -1.69 -0.02 -30.32
C GLN A 118 -2.93 -0.77 -29.85
N GLU A 119 -3.13 -0.90 -28.53
CA GLU A 119 -4.26 -1.63 -27.94
C GLU A 119 -5.55 -0.79 -27.91
N ASN A 120 -5.44 0.50 -27.59
CA ASN A 120 -6.58 1.35 -27.24
C ASN A 120 -6.74 2.60 -28.12
N GLY A 121 -5.76 2.91 -28.98
CA GLY A 121 -5.73 4.13 -29.78
C GLY A 121 -5.32 5.37 -28.98
N ASN A 122 -5.44 6.55 -29.60
CA ASN A 122 -5.01 7.84 -29.03
C ASN A 122 -6.07 8.47 -28.08
N GLN A 123 -7.23 7.85 -27.87
CA GLN A 123 -8.25 8.40 -26.98
C GLN A 123 -8.60 7.40 -25.89
N LEU A 124 -8.06 7.63 -24.71
CA LEU A 124 -8.21 6.73 -23.57
C LEU A 124 -9.38 7.19 -22.70
N ASP A 125 -10.22 6.23 -22.33
CA ASP A 125 -11.22 6.41 -21.28
C ASP A 125 -10.57 6.15 -19.91
N TYR A 126 -11.23 6.56 -18.81
CA TYR A 126 -10.68 6.44 -17.47
C TYR A 126 -10.27 4.99 -17.11
N ALA A 127 -11.10 4.01 -17.46
CA ALA A 127 -10.79 2.59 -17.21
C ALA A 127 -9.52 2.13 -17.96
N THR A 128 -9.32 2.61 -19.18
CA THR A 128 -8.12 2.32 -19.97
C THR A 128 -6.90 3.02 -19.40
N PHE A 129 -7.07 4.25 -18.91
CA PHE A 129 -6.01 4.99 -18.22
C PHE A 129 -5.57 4.27 -16.94
N GLN A 130 -6.49 3.73 -16.14
CA GLN A 130 -6.16 2.91 -14.96
C GLN A 130 -5.32 1.69 -15.34
N GLN A 131 -5.67 1.01 -16.44
CA GLN A 131 -4.87 -0.11 -16.95
C GLN A 131 -3.48 0.32 -17.41
N PHE A 132 -3.37 1.47 -18.07
CA PHE A 132 -2.07 2.04 -18.47
C PHE A 132 -1.22 2.39 -17.25
N ALA A 133 -1.82 3.03 -16.23
CA ALA A 133 -1.14 3.37 -14.99
C ALA A 133 -0.62 2.11 -14.27
N ALA A 134 -1.44 1.07 -14.16
CA ALA A 134 -1.04 -0.21 -13.57
C ALA A 134 0.09 -0.92 -14.34
N GLN A 135 0.15 -0.77 -15.67
CA GLN A 135 1.25 -1.30 -16.46
C GLN A 135 2.55 -0.49 -16.30
N SER A 136 2.44 0.79 -15.94
CA SER A 136 3.56 1.73 -15.82
C SER A 136 4.19 1.77 -14.41
N THR A 137 3.82 0.84 -13.53
CA THR A 137 4.32 0.77 -12.14
C THR A 137 5.72 0.13 -12.04
N HIS A 138 6.13 -0.68 -13.04
CA HIS A 138 7.45 -1.34 -13.13
C HIS A 138 8.05 -1.79 -11.78
N PRO A 139 7.38 -2.70 -11.05
CA PRO A 139 7.87 -3.17 -9.74
C PRO A 139 9.22 -3.93 -9.82
N GLU A 140 9.62 -4.35 -11.02
CA GLU A 140 10.92 -4.95 -11.30
C GLU A 140 12.09 -3.95 -11.26
N ASP A 141 11.81 -2.64 -11.38
CA ASP A 141 12.83 -1.61 -11.42
C ASP A 141 13.54 -1.53 -10.06
N ASN A 142 14.84 -1.81 -10.09
CA ASN A 142 15.68 -1.73 -8.91
C ASN A 142 16.89 -0.84 -9.18
N ILE A 143 17.35 -0.21 -8.10
CA ILE A 143 18.46 0.74 -8.16
C ILE A 143 19.74 0.06 -8.64
N GLU A 144 19.96 -1.22 -8.32
CA GLU A 144 21.18 -1.93 -8.67
C GLU A 144 21.30 -2.19 -10.18
N ASP A 145 20.19 -2.47 -10.86
CA ASP A 145 20.14 -2.64 -12.32
C ASP A 145 20.37 -1.31 -13.04
N LEU A 146 19.78 -0.22 -12.54
CA LEU A 146 20.02 1.13 -13.06
C LEU A 146 21.49 1.54 -12.90
N VAL A 147 22.05 1.32 -11.71
CA VAL A 147 23.46 1.58 -11.42
C VAL A 147 24.37 0.70 -12.27
N GLY A 148 24.01 -0.57 -12.49
CA GLY A 148 24.71 -1.51 -13.34
C GLY A 148 24.79 -1.04 -14.80
N ALA A 149 23.73 -0.42 -15.32
CA ALA A 149 23.72 0.16 -16.65
C ALA A 149 24.75 1.31 -16.79
N PHE A 150 24.88 2.18 -15.78
CA PHE A 150 25.89 3.25 -15.78
C PHE A 150 27.31 2.73 -15.54
N ALA A 151 27.48 1.70 -14.71
CA ALA A 151 28.76 1.07 -14.45
C ALA A 151 29.40 0.49 -15.72
N HIS A 152 28.59 0.10 -16.72
CA HIS A 152 29.09 -0.32 -18.04
C HIS A 152 29.92 0.77 -18.75
N PHE A 153 29.64 2.04 -18.48
CA PHE A 153 30.34 3.19 -19.05
C PHE A 153 31.50 3.69 -18.18
N ASP A 154 31.70 3.11 -16.99
CA ASP A 154 32.79 3.40 -16.06
C ASP A 154 33.80 2.22 -16.02
N PRO A 155 34.66 2.07 -17.04
CA PRO A 155 35.61 0.95 -17.11
C PRO A 155 36.63 0.96 -15.97
N ASN A 156 36.77 2.09 -15.27
CA ASN A 156 37.70 2.23 -14.15
C ASN A 156 37.05 1.84 -12.81
N GLY A 157 35.72 1.63 -12.77
CA GLY A 157 34.99 1.32 -11.54
C GLY A 157 35.11 2.42 -10.49
N SER A 158 35.21 3.68 -10.92
CA SER A 158 35.36 4.83 -10.04
C SER A 158 34.09 5.17 -9.25
N GLY A 159 32.92 4.70 -9.68
CA GLY A 159 31.63 5.09 -9.10
C GLY A 159 31.12 6.43 -9.61
N THR A 160 31.86 7.08 -10.51
CA THR A 160 31.52 8.42 -11.01
C THR A 160 31.71 8.53 -12.52
N LEU A 161 30.89 9.35 -13.17
CA LEU A 161 31.03 9.69 -14.58
C LEU A 161 31.19 11.20 -14.73
N THR A 162 31.90 11.64 -15.76
CA THR A 162 31.96 13.09 -16.05
C THR A 162 30.59 13.59 -16.52
N VAL A 163 30.28 14.86 -16.28
CA VAL A 163 29.02 15.47 -16.75
C VAL A 163 28.84 15.28 -18.26
N GLN A 164 29.92 15.40 -19.04
CA GLN A 164 29.87 15.20 -20.48
C GLN A 164 29.56 13.75 -20.87
N GLN A 165 30.08 12.75 -20.15
CA GLN A 165 29.74 11.35 -20.38
C GLN A 165 28.28 11.08 -20.02
N MET A 166 27.82 11.57 -18.87
CA MET A 166 26.44 11.41 -18.44
C MET A 166 25.46 12.03 -19.45
N ARG A 167 25.73 13.24 -19.91
CA ARG A 167 24.99 13.90 -21.00
C ARG A 167 24.93 13.04 -22.24
N ASN A 168 26.07 12.53 -22.70
CA ASN A 168 26.13 11.70 -23.89
C ASN A 168 25.30 10.42 -23.73
N ILE A 169 25.32 9.80 -22.55
CA ILE A 169 24.54 8.58 -22.27
C ILE A 169 23.04 8.88 -22.35
N LEU A 170 22.56 9.85 -21.57
CA LEU A 170 21.14 10.21 -21.46
C LEU A 170 20.53 10.79 -22.75
N MET A 171 21.36 11.34 -23.65
CA MET A 171 20.91 11.86 -24.94
C MET A 171 21.01 10.84 -26.09
N THR A 172 21.65 9.69 -25.88
CA THR A 172 21.93 8.73 -26.97
C THR A 172 21.25 7.38 -26.78
N PHE A 173 21.10 6.92 -25.53
CA PHE A 173 20.61 5.57 -25.24
C PHE A 173 19.22 5.61 -24.59
N GLY A 174 18.41 4.59 -24.87
CA GLY A 174 17.04 4.47 -24.34
C GLY A 174 16.13 5.54 -24.94
N GLU A 175 15.64 6.44 -24.08
CA GLU A 175 14.78 7.56 -24.44
C GLU A 175 15.60 8.85 -24.43
N PRO A 176 16.09 9.29 -25.61
CA PRO A 176 17.04 10.38 -25.67
C PRO A 176 16.38 11.69 -25.23
N LEU A 177 16.96 12.31 -24.20
CA LEU A 177 16.53 13.62 -23.74
C LEU A 177 16.91 14.71 -24.74
N THR A 178 16.05 15.72 -24.85
CA THR A 178 16.36 16.94 -25.60
C THR A 178 17.42 17.78 -24.88
N LYS A 179 18.02 18.75 -25.60
CA LYS A 179 19.03 19.65 -25.00
C LYS A 179 18.45 20.47 -23.87
N GLU A 180 17.19 20.86 -24.02
CA GLU A 180 16.42 21.62 -23.08
C GLU A 180 16.16 20.81 -21.81
N GLU A 181 15.71 19.56 -21.94
CA GLU A 181 15.46 18.66 -20.81
C GLU A 181 16.74 18.31 -20.06
N MET A 182 17.80 17.98 -20.79
CA MET A 182 19.11 17.68 -20.18
C MET A 182 19.66 18.86 -19.40
N SER A 183 19.50 20.09 -19.89
CA SER A 183 19.90 21.30 -19.15
C SER A 183 19.17 21.41 -17.80
N VAL A 184 17.89 21.04 -17.75
CA VAL A 184 17.12 21.00 -16.50
C VAL A 184 17.67 19.92 -15.56
N VAL A 185 17.97 18.73 -16.06
CA VAL A 185 18.55 17.63 -15.27
C VAL A 185 19.92 18.04 -14.70
N GLU A 186 20.79 18.62 -15.52
CA GLU A 186 22.10 19.12 -15.10
C GLU A 186 21.96 20.15 -13.98
N SER A 187 21.06 21.12 -14.13
CA SER A 187 20.86 22.19 -13.13
C SER A 187 20.35 21.69 -11.78
N LYS A 188 19.66 20.54 -11.75
CA LYS A 188 19.06 19.99 -10.54
C LYS A 188 19.94 18.96 -9.84
N PHE A 189 20.57 18.07 -10.61
CA PHE A 189 21.24 16.89 -10.07
C PHE A 189 22.76 16.98 -10.11
N PHE A 190 23.34 17.74 -11.05
CA PHE A 190 24.78 17.73 -11.25
C PHE A 190 25.44 18.86 -10.46
N SER A 191 26.21 18.49 -9.45
CA SER A 191 26.99 19.42 -8.65
C SER A 191 28.48 19.26 -8.97
N GLY A 192 28.99 20.09 -9.90
CA GLY A 192 30.40 20.10 -10.29
C GLY A 192 30.66 19.48 -11.67
N ASN A 193 31.83 18.84 -11.83
CA ASN A 193 32.30 18.32 -13.11
C ASN A 193 32.13 16.79 -13.27
N THR A 194 31.84 16.11 -12.16
CA THR A 194 31.64 14.65 -12.06
C THR A 194 30.33 14.37 -11.33
N VAL A 195 29.66 13.31 -11.74
CA VAL A 195 28.36 12.87 -11.23
C VAL A 195 28.53 11.47 -10.66
N ASP A 196 28.12 11.28 -9.41
CA ASP A 196 27.96 9.96 -8.82
C ASP A 196 26.66 9.36 -9.35
N TYR A 197 26.77 8.27 -10.11
CA TYR A 197 25.61 7.67 -10.77
C TYR A 197 24.73 6.88 -9.79
N ARG A 198 25.26 6.42 -8.64
CA ARG A 198 24.44 5.79 -7.60
C ARG A 198 23.59 6.83 -6.88
N ASP A 199 24.18 7.97 -6.52
CA ASP A 199 23.42 9.09 -5.94
C ASP A 199 22.36 9.59 -6.93
N PHE A 200 22.70 9.66 -8.22
CA PHE A 200 21.74 10.03 -9.28
C PHE A 200 20.56 9.06 -9.40
N CYS A 201 20.77 7.74 -9.30
CA CYS A 201 19.68 6.76 -9.38
C CYS A 201 18.82 6.68 -8.10
N THR A 202 19.28 7.23 -6.98
CA THR A 202 18.59 7.14 -5.68
C THR A 202 17.74 8.38 -5.37
N ARG A 203 18.05 9.53 -6.00
CA ARG A 203 17.41 10.83 -5.74
C ARG A 203 16.34 11.17 -6.75
#